data_AF-A0A0J6SQN7-F1
#
_entry.id   AF-A0A0J6SQN7-F1
#
_cell.length_a   1.000
_cell.length_b   1.000
_cell.length_c   1.000
_cell.angle_alpha   90.00
_cell.angle_beta   90.00
_cell.angle_gamma   90.00
#
_symmetry.space_group_name_H-M   'P 1'
#
loop_
_entity.id
_entity.type
_entity.pdbx_description
1 polymer ?
#
loop_
_entity_poly.entity_id
_entity_poly.type
_entity_poly.pdbx_seq_one_letter_code
_entity_poly.pdbx_strand_id
1 'polypeptide(L)'
;MTTSAQWQRTLDAVLALAEDIARISPDCADRAMQIIKLIRAVDPPPREAGDRGLDEDVDDDLDDLNVGVGPLHRNKTPDRV
;
A
#
# COMPACT_ATOMS: atom_id res chain seq x y z
N MET A 1 -9.12 11.05 13.33
CA MET A 1 -8.27 9.90 12.99
C MET A 1 -8.78 9.35 11.66
N THR A 2 -7.92 9.28 10.65
CA THR A 2 -8.27 8.65 9.37
C THR A 2 -8.01 7.16 9.51
N THR A 3 -9.05 6.34 9.33
CA THR A 3 -8.89 4.89 9.33
C THR A 3 -8.13 4.46 8.08
N SER A 4 -7.48 3.29 8.09
CA SER A 4 -6.75 2.77 6.92
C SER A 4 -7.68 2.59 5.70
N ALA A 5 -8.95 2.24 5.92
CA ALA A 5 -9.94 2.15 4.84
C ALA A 5 -10.33 3.52 4.25
N GLN A 6 -10.43 4.56 5.08
CA GLN A 6 -10.67 5.92 4.62
C GLN A 6 -9.46 6.49 3.88
N TRP A 7 -8.26 6.14 4.35
CA TRP A 7 -7.00 6.49 3.70
C TRP A 7 -6.92 5.91 2.28
N GLN A 8 -7.18 4.60 2.12
CA GLN A 8 -7.12 3.95 0.81
C GLN A 8 -8.14 4.54 -0.17
N ARG A 9 -9.40 4.73 0.26
CA ARG A 9 -10.42 5.39 -0.57
C ARG A 9 -10.02 6.79 -1.00
N THR A 10 -9.33 7.53 -0.13
CA THR A 10 -8.83 8.87 -0.45
C THR A 10 -7.69 8.80 -1.47
N LEU A 11 -6.76 7.85 -1.32
CA LEU A 11 -5.70 7.62 -2.30
C LEU A 11 -6.26 7.31 -3.68
N ASP A 12 -7.19 6.36 -3.77
CA ASP A 12 -7.78 5.92 -5.03
C ASP A 12 -8.51 7.09 -5.73
N ALA A 13 -9.24 7.90 -4.98
CA ALA A 13 -9.91 9.08 -5.51
C ALA A 13 -8.93 10.13 -6.07
N VAL A 14 -7.80 10.36 -5.40
CA VAL A 14 -6.81 11.32 -5.89
C VAL A 14 -6.07 10.79 -7.12
N LEU A 15 -5.80 9.48 -7.19
CA LEU A 15 -5.22 8.85 -8.38
C LEU A 15 -6.14 8.99 -9.59
N ALA A 16 -7.43 8.68 -9.42
CA ALA A 16 -8.43 8.84 -10.48
C ALA A 16 -8.50 10.30 -10.99
N LEU A 17 -8.50 11.28 -10.08
CA LEU A 17 -8.50 12.70 -10.45
C LEU A 17 -7.22 13.11 -11.20
N ALA A 18 -6.06 12.62 -10.78
CA ALA A 18 -4.80 12.93 -11.45
C ALA A 18 -4.77 12.35 -12.88
N GLU A 19 -5.25 11.13 -13.06
CA GLU A 19 -5.37 10.50 -14.38
C GLU A 19 -6.36 11.22 -15.30
N ASP A 20 -7.51 11.65 -14.76
CA ASP A 20 -8.49 12.44 -15.51
C ASP A 20 -7.91 13.79 -15.93
N ILE A 21 -7.16 14.47 -15.05
CA ILE A 21 -6.47 15.73 -15.37
C ILE A 21 -5.45 15.51 -16.50
N ALA A 22 -4.63 14.45 -16.41
CA ALA A 22 -3.63 14.13 -17.42
C ALA A 22 -4.25 13.83 -18.80
N ARG A 23 -5.44 13.22 -18.80
CA ARG A 23 -6.19 12.89 -20.02
C ARG A 23 -6.82 14.13 -20.66
N ILE A 24 -7.39 15.03 -19.85
CA ILE A 24 -8.07 16.24 -20.34
C ILE A 24 -7.07 17.31 -20.77
N SER A 25 -5.94 17.42 -20.06
CA SER A 25 -4.91 18.44 -20.32
C SER A 25 -3.52 17.80 -20.43
N PRO A 26 -3.00 17.62 -21.65
CA PRO A 26 -1.67 17.10 -21.89
C PRO A 26 -0.57 17.93 -21.22
N ASP A 27 -0.74 19.26 -21.15
CA ASP A 27 0.19 20.18 -20.48
C ASP A 27 0.29 19.94 -18.96
N CYS A 28 -0.74 19.33 -18.37
CA CYS A 28 -0.77 18.96 -16.96
C CYS A 28 -0.33 17.51 -16.69
N ALA A 29 -0.14 16.68 -17.72
CA ALA A 29 0.14 15.25 -17.55
C ALA A 29 1.40 15.00 -16.71
N ASP A 30 2.48 15.73 -16.96
CA ASP A 30 3.72 15.59 -16.17
C ASP A 30 3.51 15.95 -14.69
N ARG A 31 2.72 16.99 -14.41
CA ARG A 31 2.41 17.41 -13.03
C ARG A 31 1.48 16.41 -12.35
N ALA A 32 0.50 15.86 -13.06
CA ALA A 32 -0.36 14.80 -12.57
C ALA A 32 0.44 13.54 -12.21
N MET A 33 1.41 13.15 -13.04
CA MET A 33 2.32 12.04 -12.76
C MET A 33 3.22 12.32 -11.55
N GLN A 34 3.64 13.57 -11.32
CA GLN A 34 4.35 13.95 -10.09
C GLN A 34 3.47 13.82 -8.85
N ILE A 35 2.20 14.23 -8.92
CA ILE A 35 1.23 14.06 -7.83
C ILE A 35 1.07 12.57 -7.48
N ILE A 36 0.89 11.70 -8.49
CA ILE A 36 0.80 10.25 -8.29
C ILE A 36 2.04 9.70 -7.58
N LYS A 37 3.25 10.11 -8.00
CA LYS A 37 4.51 9.68 -7.38
C LYS A 37 4.62 10.14 -5.92
N LEU A 38 4.28 11.38 -5.63
CA LEU A 38 4.33 11.93 -4.28
C LEU A 38 3.37 11.19 -3.35
N ILE A 39 2.15 10.94 -3.81
CA ILE A 39 1.12 10.27 -3.05
C ILE A 39 1.50 8.82 -2.71
N ARG A 40 2.08 8.09 -3.67
CA ARG A 40 2.58 6.73 -3.44
C ARG A 40 3.76 6.68 -2.46
N ALA A 41 4.45 7.80 -2.23
CA ALA A 41 5.52 7.90 -1.25
C ALA A 41 5.02 8.26 0.16
N VAL A 42 3.71 8.50 0.35
CA VAL A 42 3.13 8.77 1.66
C VAL A 42 2.75 7.47 2.35
N ASP A 43 3.31 7.25 3.53
CA ASP A 43 3.00 6.07 4.34
C ASP A 43 1.53 6.07 4.80
N PRO A 44 0.86 4.91 4.80
CA PRO A 44 -0.47 4.79 5.36
C PRO A 44 -0.47 5.09 6.86
N PRO A 45 -1.58 5.60 7.42
CA PRO A 45 -1.69 5.82 8.85
C PRO A 45 -1.47 4.50 9.59
N PRO A 46 -0.86 4.53 10.80
CA PRO A 46 -0.65 3.33 11.60
C PRO A 46 -1.96 2.57 11.71
N ARG A 47 -1.96 1.30 11.28
CA ARG A 47 -3.12 0.42 11.49
C ARG A 47 -3.29 0.33 13.00
N GLU A 48 -4.34 0.92 13.54
CA GLU A 48 -4.66 0.72 14.95
C GLU A 48 -4.84 -0.78 15.13
N ALA A 49 -3.96 -1.43 15.89
CA ALA A 49 -3.87 -2.88 16.04
C ALA A 49 -5.08 -3.48 16.81
N GLY A 50 -6.23 -2.82 16.78
CA GLY A 50 -7.41 -3.12 17.58
C GLY A 50 -8.66 -3.50 16.79
N ASP A 51 -8.72 -3.32 15.47
CA ASP A 51 -9.92 -3.67 14.69
C ASP A 51 -9.74 -5.02 13.98
N ARG A 52 -9.75 -6.08 14.78
CA ARG A 52 -9.69 -7.47 14.34
C ARG A 52 -11.11 -7.98 14.04
N GLY A 53 -11.82 -7.32 13.15
CA GLY A 53 -13.14 -7.72 12.71
C GLY A 53 -13.47 -7.05 11.38
N LEU A 54 -13.84 -7.85 10.39
CA LEU A 54 -14.20 -7.47 9.02
C LEU A 54 -13.03 -7.36 8.01
N ASP A 55 -12.17 -8.38 7.99
CA ASP A 55 -11.64 -8.89 6.71
C ASP A 55 -12.84 -9.52 5.99
N GLU A 56 -13.51 -8.74 5.15
CA GLU A 56 -14.46 -9.27 4.16
C GLU A 56 -13.62 -9.76 2.99
N ASP A 57 -13.64 -11.08 2.83
CA ASP A 57 -13.04 -11.86 1.76
C ASP A 57 -13.32 -11.23 0.38
N VAL A 58 -12.27 -10.73 -0.26
CA VAL A 58 -12.20 -10.64 -1.71
C VAL A 58 -11.10 -11.61 -2.16
N ASP A 59 -11.48 -12.88 -2.15
CA ASP A 59 -10.95 -13.90 -3.05
C ASP A 59 -11.09 -13.37 -4.50
N ASP A 60 -9.98 -12.95 -5.09
CA ASP A 60 -9.79 -12.96 -6.54
C ASP A 60 -8.32 -13.28 -6.85
N ASP A 61 -8.01 -14.57 -6.75
CA ASP A 61 -7.30 -15.33 -7.78
C ASP A 61 -6.02 -14.70 -8.37
N LEU A 62 -4.93 -14.64 -7.59
CA LEU A 62 -3.56 -14.56 -8.12
C LEU A 62 -2.61 -15.50 -7.38
N ASP A 63 -2.97 -16.79 -7.38
CA ASP A 63 -2.10 -17.90 -7.02
C ASP A 63 -1.18 -18.25 -8.22
N ASP A 64 -0.07 -17.52 -8.41
CA ASP A 64 1.18 -18.10 -8.96
C ASP A 64 2.38 -17.14 -8.86
N LEU A 65 2.91 -16.93 -7.66
CA LEU A 65 4.35 -16.60 -7.53
C LEU A 65 4.91 -17.17 -6.23
N ASN A 66 4.95 -18.51 -6.18
CA ASN A 66 5.76 -19.26 -5.25
C ASN A 66 7.27 -18.97 -5.49
N VAL A 67 7.84 -18.03 -4.74
CA VAL A 67 9.28 -18.01 -4.45
C VAL A 67 9.46 -17.90 -2.95
N GLY A 68 9.53 -19.07 -2.30
CA GLY A 68 9.72 -19.20 -0.87
C GLY A 68 11.06 -18.67 -0.40
N VAL A 69 11.03 -17.90 0.69
CA VAL A 69 12.08 -17.85 1.71
C VAL A 69 11.37 -17.67 3.06
N GLY A 70 11.16 -18.78 3.77
CA GLY A 70 10.66 -18.78 5.15
C GLY A 70 11.68 -18.20 6.14
N PRO A 71 11.26 -17.87 7.38
CA PRO A 71 12.08 -17.18 8.36
C PRO A 71 13.18 -18.10 8.89
N LEU A 72 14.44 -17.75 8.63
CA LEU A 72 15.59 -18.44 9.21
C LEU A 72 15.71 -18.06 10.70
N HIS A 73 15.00 -18.78 11.56
CA HIS A 73 15.27 -18.83 12.99
C HIS A 73 16.70 -19.33 13.20
N ARG A 74 17.63 -18.43 13.54
CA ARG A 74 18.99 -18.80 13.95
C ARG A 74 19.28 -18.24 15.33
N ASN A 75 18.75 -18.93 16.33
CA ASN A 75 19.23 -18.89 17.70
C ASN A 75 20.62 -19.53 17.76
N LYS A 76 21.66 -18.71 17.98
CA LYS A 76 22.98 -19.20 18.38
C LYS A 76 23.61 -18.24 19.38
N THR A 77 23.40 -18.51 20.66
CA THR A 77 24.28 -18.09 21.75
C THR A 77 25.57 -18.90 21.68
N PRO A 78 26.76 -18.28 21.73
CA PRO A 78 27.97 -18.96 22.14
C PRO A 78 28.30 -18.61 23.61
N ASP A 79 28.16 -19.67 24.39
CA ASP A 79 28.81 -20.06 25.64
C ASP A 79 30.04 -19.25 26.10
N ARG A 80 30.04 -18.90 27.40
CA ARG A 80 31.19 -18.40 28.17
C ARG A 80 32.00 -19.60 28.66
N VAL A 81 33.30 -19.65 28.34
CA VAL A 81 34.33 -20.33 29.14
C VAL A 81 35.56 -19.45 29.20
#